data_AF-A0A1V9X391-F1
#
_entry.id   AF-A0A1V9X391-F1
#
_cell.length_a   1.000
_cell.length_b   1.000
_cell.length_c   1.000
_cell.angle_alpha   90.00
_cell.angle_beta   90.00
_cell.angle_gamma   90.00
#
_symmetry.space_group_name_H-M   'P 1'
#
loop_
_entity.id
_entity.type
_entity.pdbx_description
1 polymer ?
#
loop_
_entity_poly.entity_id
_entity_poly.type
_entity_poly.pdbx_seq_one_letter_code
_entity_poly.pdbx_strand_id
1 'polypeptide(L)'
;MEEILDQTGPWHYPVLLLNAIGGFPYPWRVMSLQFMAPKDLNYWCARPNDSISLDDWRVANDGVDLRCFVKKDDDITNGTAVRCNSWEYDHSYYTRTLTEDWDAVCDRRWLVDSSQSFFMSGMLSTLVFSHISDWYGRCTALRISLVLSLVTGFAAASASNFWAFSVLRMANNAVGVGFFTLAVESIGTSKRAMVSLSSEFGWFIGLIVYPVVVYYIRDWRVLQIVSAVPDVFLLLSTLFLDESPKWLVSMGRFDKAKTLLSKIVQRNKLRNVDIAAIVKAAREKIAAVGVVVVIGRMLVDAENKIRGSVFDLFRGFILARTTLACTLN
;
A
#
# COMPACT_ATOMS: atom_id res chain seq x y z
N MET A 1 -8.74 -2.85 30.41
CA MET A 1 -8.96 -2.55 28.97
C MET A 1 -8.68 -3.79 28.13
N GLU A 2 -7.47 -4.38 28.22
CA GLU A 2 -7.18 -5.66 27.53
C GLU A 2 -8.22 -6.73 27.83
N GLU A 3 -8.68 -6.88 29.09
CA GLU A 3 -9.74 -7.83 29.46
C GLU A 3 -11.06 -7.64 28.68
N ILE A 4 -11.42 -6.40 28.31
CA ILE A 4 -12.60 -6.12 27.48
C ILE A 4 -12.34 -6.53 26.03
N LEU A 5 -11.13 -6.26 25.53
CA LEU A 5 -10.74 -6.48 24.14
C LEU A 5 -10.40 -7.96 23.86
N ASP A 6 -9.99 -8.73 24.87
CA ASP A 6 -9.77 -10.18 24.78
C ASP A 6 -11.10 -10.94 24.65
N GLN A 7 -12.20 -10.37 25.16
CA GLN A 7 -13.54 -10.92 25.01
C GLN A 7 -14.11 -10.55 23.62
N THR A 8 -13.65 -11.29 22.60
CA THR A 8 -14.13 -11.18 21.22
C THR A 8 -15.64 -11.39 21.13
N GLY A 9 -16.32 -10.54 20.35
CA GLY A 9 -17.77 -10.50 20.27
C GLY A 9 -18.25 -9.76 19.02
N PRO A 10 -19.57 -9.54 18.86
CA PRO A 10 -20.16 -8.97 17.65
C PRO A 10 -19.64 -7.59 17.23
N TRP A 11 -19.03 -6.81 18.13
CA TRP A 11 -18.37 -5.56 17.76
C TRP A 11 -17.04 -5.78 17.02
N HIS A 12 -16.33 -6.87 17.30
CA HIS A 12 -15.02 -7.16 16.72
C HIS A 12 -15.09 -7.76 15.30
N TYR A 13 -16.18 -8.44 14.93
CA TYR A 13 -16.30 -9.05 13.60
C TYR A 13 -16.22 -8.05 12.44
N PRO A 14 -16.89 -6.88 12.49
CA PRO A 14 -16.70 -5.85 11.46
C PRO A 14 -15.25 -5.36 11.35
N VAL A 15 -14.52 -5.26 12.48
CA VAL A 15 -13.11 -4.83 12.48
C VAL A 15 -12.23 -5.88 11.78
N LEU A 16 -12.41 -7.17 12.12
CA LEU A 16 -11.70 -8.28 11.47
C LEU A 16 -12.06 -8.41 9.99
N LEU A 17 -13.33 -8.25 9.64
CA LEU A 17 -13.79 -8.29 8.26
C LEU A 17 -13.19 -7.15 7.45
N LEU A 18 -13.19 -5.92 7.98
CA LEU A 18 -12.58 -4.78 7.30
C LEU A 18 -11.07 -4.90 7.19
N ASN A 19 -10.42 -5.55 8.16
CA ASN A 19 -9.00 -5.89 8.05
C ASN A 19 -8.74 -6.89 6.91
N ALA A 20 -9.59 -7.91 6.76
CA ALA A 20 -9.52 -8.85 5.64
C ALA A 20 -9.79 -8.15 4.29
N ILE A 21 -10.86 -7.36 4.19
CA ILE A 21 -11.17 -6.60 2.96
C ILE A 21 -10.04 -5.60 2.64
N GLY A 22 -9.42 -4.99 3.66
CA GLY A 22 -8.26 -4.11 3.50
C GLY A 22 -7.04 -4.79 2.87
N GLY A 23 -6.85 -6.09 3.13
CA GLY A 23 -5.79 -6.89 2.51
C GLY A 23 -6.04 -7.24 1.04
N PHE A 24 -7.29 -7.22 0.57
CA PHE A 24 -7.68 -7.67 -0.78
C PHE A 24 -7.07 -6.87 -1.95
N PRO A 25 -7.09 -5.53 -1.98
CA PRO A 25 -6.53 -4.77 -3.12
C PRO A 25 -5.02 -4.63 -3.10
N TYR A 26 -4.37 -4.95 -1.99
CA TYR A 26 -2.92 -4.86 -1.90
C TYR A 26 -2.19 -5.74 -2.93
N PRO A 27 -2.47 -7.06 -3.07
CA PRO A 27 -1.82 -7.90 -4.09
C PRO A 27 -2.08 -7.40 -5.51
N TRP A 28 -3.23 -6.79 -5.81
CA TRP A 28 -3.51 -6.22 -7.13
C TRP A 28 -2.53 -5.09 -7.45
N ARG A 29 -2.30 -4.19 -6.49
CA ARG A 29 -1.30 -3.12 -6.63
C ARG A 29 0.10 -3.67 -6.82
N VAL A 30 0.50 -4.66 -6.02
CA VAL A 30 1.86 -5.25 -6.13
C VAL A 30 2.05 -6.01 -7.44
N MET A 31 1.07 -6.83 -7.84
CA MET A 31 1.18 -7.72 -8.99
C MET A 31 0.80 -7.05 -10.32
N SER A 32 0.14 -5.89 -10.28
CA SER A 32 -0.36 -5.23 -11.50
C SER A 32 0.68 -5.07 -12.59
N LEU A 33 1.93 -4.75 -12.24
CA LEU A 33 2.98 -4.59 -13.25
C LEU A 33 3.28 -5.88 -14.03
N GLN A 34 3.19 -7.05 -13.39
CA GLN A 34 3.46 -8.33 -14.05
C GLN A 34 2.46 -8.62 -15.18
N PHE A 35 1.23 -8.12 -15.04
CA PHE A 35 0.16 -8.27 -16.02
C PHE A 35 0.09 -7.10 -17.00
N MET A 36 0.54 -5.91 -16.59
CA MET A 36 0.64 -4.74 -17.48
C MET A 36 1.81 -4.86 -18.46
N ALA A 37 2.91 -5.49 -18.05
CA ALA A 37 4.11 -5.73 -18.84
C ALA A 37 4.41 -7.24 -18.93
N PRO A 38 3.58 -8.01 -19.65
CA PRO A 38 3.75 -9.45 -19.78
C PRO A 38 5.09 -9.81 -20.45
N LYS A 39 5.78 -10.84 -19.93
CA LYS A 39 7.08 -11.29 -20.46
C LYS A 39 6.96 -12.06 -21.77
N ASP A 40 5.79 -12.63 -22.02
CA ASP A 40 5.40 -13.43 -23.19
C ASP A 40 4.82 -12.59 -24.34
N LEU A 41 4.83 -11.26 -24.21
CA LEU A 41 4.43 -10.36 -25.31
C LEU A 41 5.35 -10.57 -26.51
N ASN A 42 4.75 -10.97 -27.64
CA ASN A 42 5.46 -11.04 -28.91
C ASN A 42 5.49 -9.66 -29.56
N TYR A 43 6.68 -9.28 -30.03
CA TYR A 43 6.92 -8.04 -30.75
C TYR A 43 8.05 -8.25 -31.74
N TRP A 44 8.09 -7.40 -32.75
CA TRP A 44 9.13 -7.39 -33.78
C TRP A 44 9.38 -5.96 -34.24
N CYS A 45 10.50 -5.75 -34.91
CA CYS A 45 10.82 -4.45 -35.50
C CYS A 45 9.80 -4.07 -36.56
N ALA A 46 9.35 -2.82 -36.50
CA ALA A 46 8.31 -2.31 -37.39
C ALA A 46 8.73 -2.45 -38.86
N ARG A 47 7.78 -2.85 -39.69
CA ARG A 47 7.97 -2.95 -41.14
C ARG A 47 8.13 -1.55 -41.74
N PRO A 48 8.97 -1.39 -42.77
CA PRO A 48 9.15 -0.10 -43.44
C PRO A 48 7.91 0.34 -44.21
N ASN A 49 7.04 -0.60 -44.60
CA ASN A 49 5.75 -0.32 -45.22
C ASN A 49 4.74 -1.42 -44.90
N ASP A 50 3.47 -1.04 -44.69
CA ASP A 50 2.37 -1.96 -44.34
C ASP A 50 2.04 -2.97 -45.45
N SER A 51 2.50 -2.69 -46.68
CA SER A 51 2.32 -3.57 -47.85
C SER A 51 3.13 -4.87 -47.78
N ILE A 52 4.18 -4.93 -46.95
CA ILE A 52 5.03 -6.11 -46.81
C ILE A 52 4.38 -7.07 -45.82
N SER A 53 4.19 -8.34 -46.20
CA SER A 53 3.63 -9.33 -45.29
C SER A 53 4.60 -9.62 -44.14
N LEU A 54 4.07 -10.00 -42.97
CA LEU A 54 4.90 -10.32 -41.81
C LEU A 54 5.84 -11.49 -42.08
N ASP A 55 5.40 -12.46 -42.89
CA ASP A 55 6.21 -13.63 -43.24
C ASP A 55 7.36 -13.25 -44.19
N ASP A 56 7.11 -12.41 -45.19
CA ASP A 56 8.18 -11.89 -46.07
C ASP A 56 9.19 -11.07 -45.25
N TRP A 57 8.72 -10.29 -44.28
CA TRP A 57 9.57 -9.50 -43.39
C TRP A 57 10.47 -10.38 -42.51
N ARG A 58 9.94 -11.50 -42.00
CA ARG A 58 10.70 -12.49 -41.24
C ARG A 58 11.75 -13.16 -42.11
N VAL A 59 11.40 -13.55 -43.33
CA VAL A 59 12.34 -14.16 -44.29
C VAL A 59 13.47 -13.20 -44.66
N ALA A 60 13.15 -11.92 -44.90
CA ALA A 60 14.16 -10.91 -45.22
C ALA A 60 15.19 -10.72 -44.08
N ASN A 61 14.76 -10.90 -42.83
CA ASN A 61 15.60 -10.74 -41.64
C ASN A 61 16.06 -12.07 -41.04
N ASP A 62 16.01 -13.18 -41.79
CA ASP A 62 16.38 -14.50 -41.28
C ASP A 62 17.81 -14.55 -40.74
N GLY A 63 18.01 -15.19 -39.58
CA GLY A 63 19.30 -15.23 -38.89
C GLY A 63 19.64 -14.01 -38.02
N VAL A 64 18.73 -13.04 -37.88
CA VAL A 64 18.85 -11.91 -36.92
C VAL A 64 17.68 -11.96 -35.93
N ASP A 65 17.92 -11.57 -34.67
CA ASP A 65 16.83 -11.43 -33.69
C ASP A 65 15.96 -10.20 -34.02
N LEU A 66 14.90 -10.46 -34.78
CA LEU A 66 13.92 -9.47 -35.25
C LEU A 66 13.19 -8.74 -34.11
N ARG A 67 13.38 -9.13 -32.84
CA ARG A 67 12.85 -8.37 -31.70
C ARG A 67 13.57 -7.04 -31.52
N CYS A 68 14.87 -6.99 -31.83
CA CYS A 68 15.72 -5.84 -31.52
C CYS A 68 16.59 -5.36 -32.68
N PHE A 69 16.76 -6.18 -33.73
CA PHE A 69 17.64 -5.88 -34.85
C PHE A 69 16.98 -6.22 -36.18
N VAL A 70 17.31 -5.43 -37.20
CA VAL A 70 16.93 -5.64 -38.61
C VAL A 70 18.18 -5.65 -39.47
N LYS A 71 18.16 -6.40 -40.57
CA LYS A 71 19.22 -6.32 -41.58
C LYS A 71 19.07 -5.03 -42.36
N LYS A 72 20.15 -4.26 -42.41
CA LYS A 72 20.25 -3.13 -43.32
C LYS A 72 20.88 -3.60 -44.62
N ASP A 73 20.18 -3.34 -45.73
CA ASP A 73 20.67 -3.61 -47.07
C ASP A 73 21.65 -2.48 -47.44
N ASP A 74 22.93 -2.69 -47.16
CA ASP A 74 24.01 -1.86 -47.72
C ASP A 74 24.60 -2.67 -48.89
N ASP A 75 24.69 -2.04 -50.07
CA ASP A 75 25.06 -2.60 -51.40
C ASP A 75 26.43 -3.31 -51.45
N ILE A 76 27.16 -3.37 -50.32
CA ILE A 76 28.49 -3.94 -50.20
C ILE A 76 28.53 -4.80 -48.92
N THR A 77 28.28 -6.10 -49.12
CA THR A 77 28.52 -7.25 -48.22
C THR A 77 27.63 -7.42 -46.98
N ASN A 78 27.05 -8.63 -46.86
CA ASN A 78 26.39 -9.22 -45.69
C ASN A 78 25.65 -8.22 -44.79
N GLY A 79 24.34 -8.04 -45.07
CA GLY A 79 23.46 -7.12 -44.37
C GLY A 79 23.78 -6.99 -42.88
N THR A 80 24.26 -5.81 -42.50
CA THR A 80 24.66 -5.55 -41.12
C THR A 80 23.41 -5.46 -40.25
N ALA A 81 23.45 -6.10 -39.08
CA ALA A 81 22.34 -6.02 -38.13
C ALA A 81 22.34 -4.65 -37.45
N VAL A 82 21.30 -3.87 -37.69
CA VAL A 82 21.10 -2.53 -37.13
C VAL A 82 19.96 -2.55 -36.12
N ARG A 83 20.06 -1.76 -35.06
CA ARG A 83 19.00 -1.66 -34.04
C ARG A 83 17.73 -1.03 -34.60
N CYS A 84 16.61 -1.52 -34.10
CA CYS A 84 15.29 -1.03 -34.47
C CYS A 84 14.95 0.26 -33.73
N ASN A 85 14.26 1.16 -34.42
CA ASN A 85 13.79 2.43 -33.86
C ASN A 85 12.31 2.40 -33.46
N SER A 86 11.56 1.43 -33.98
CA SER A 86 10.11 1.27 -33.76
C SER A 86 9.73 -0.21 -33.81
N TRP A 87 8.66 -0.57 -33.11
CA TRP A 87 8.21 -1.95 -32.95
C TRP A 87 6.73 -2.10 -33.30
N GLU A 88 6.39 -3.29 -33.79
CA GLU A 88 5.02 -3.78 -33.92
C GLU A 88 4.80 -4.87 -32.87
N TYR A 89 3.61 -4.88 -32.27
CA TYR A 89 3.25 -5.77 -31.17
C TYR A 89 2.11 -6.71 -31.57
N ASP A 90 2.14 -7.93 -31.03
CA ASP A 90 1.08 -8.91 -31.25
C ASP A 90 -0.14 -8.61 -30.36
N HIS A 91 -1.25 -8.24 -31.01
CA HIS A 91 -2.52 -7.92 -30.35
C HIS A 91 -3.51 -9.10 -30.30
N SER A 92 -3.06 -10.32 -30.58
CA SER A 92 -3.93 -11.52 -30.54
C SER A 92 -4.52 -11.80 -29.15
N TYR A 93 -3.78 -11.46 -28.09
CA TYR A 93 -4.17 -11.69 -26.70
C TYR A 93 -4.28 -10.40 -25.86
N TYR A 94 -3.42 -9.42 -26.10
CA TYR A 94 -3.39 -8.16 -25.37
C TYR A 94 -3.87 -7.02 -26.26
N THR A 95 -4.82 -6.21 -25.78
CA THR A 95 -5.27 -5.03 -26.52
C THR A 95 -4.27 -3.90 -26.39
N ARG A 96 -3.78 -3.68 -25.17
CA ARG A 96 -2.79 -2.65 -24.89
C ARG A 96 -1.91 -3.01 -23.71
N THR A 97 -0.59 -2.96 -23.90
CA THR A 97 0.40 -3.26 -22.84
C THR A 97 1.19 -2.02 -22.39
N LEU A 98 1.77 -2.09 -21.21
CA LEU A 98 2.68 -1.04 -20.73
C LEU A 98 3.97 -1.01 -21.55
N THR A 99 4.40 -2.18 -22.02
CA THR A 99 5.60 -2.35 -22.82
C THR A 99 5.49 -1.65 -24.17
N GLU A 100 4.35 -1.75 -24.86
CA GLU A 100 4.14 -1.07 -26.14
C GLU A 100 3.96 0.45 -25.98
N ASP A 101 3.33 0.91 -24.90
CA ASP A 101 3.04 2.34 -24.71
C ASP A 101 4.30 3.19 -24.58
N TRP A 102 5.40 2.58 -24.12
CA TRP A 102 6.67 3.26 -23.87
C TRP A 102 7.87 2.59 -24.53
N ASP A 103 7.63 1.68 -25.49
CA ASP A 103 8.65 0.89 -26.18
C ASP A 103 9.71 0.32 -25.21
N ALA A 104 9.24 -0.27 -24.10
CA ALA A 104 10.08 -0.79 -23.02
C ALA A 104 10.68 -2.17 -23.36
N VAL A 105 11.27 -2.27 -24.55
CA VAL A 105 11.86 -3.49 -25.13
C VAL A 105 13.37 -3.32 -25.32
N CYS A 106 14.08 -4.42 -25.58
CA CYS A 106 15.52 -4.40 -25.88
C CYS A 106 16.35 -3.62 -24.84
N ASP A 107 17.08 -2.58 -25.26
CA ASP A 107 17.91 -1.72 -24.39
C ASP A 107 17.10 -0.93 -23.35
N ARG A 108 15.77 -0.84 -23.51
CA ARG A 108 14.84 -0.14 -22.61
C ARG A 108 14.03 -1.08 -21.72
N ARG A 109 14.30 -2.39 -21.76
CA ARG A 109 13.62 -3.39 -20.92
C ARG A 109 13.72 -3.09 -19.42
N TRP A 110 14.83 -2.50 -18.99
CA TRP A 110 15.07 -2.09 -17.60
C TRP A 110 14.06 -1.07 -17.08
N LEU A 111 13.31 -0.37 -17.95
CA LEU A 111 12.25 0.56 -17.54
C LEU A 111 11.17 -0.19 -16.74
N VAL A 112 10.72 -1.36 -17.21
CA VAL A 112 9.72 -2.15 -16.48
C VAL A 112 10.21 -2.51 -15.07
N ASP A 113 11.43 -3.03 -14.95
CA ASP A 113 12.04 -3.39 -13.66
C ASP A 113 12.25 -2.17 -12.75
N SER A 114 12.56 -1.02 -13.34
CA SER A 114 12.66 0.25 -12.62
C SER A 114 11.33 0.68 -12.05
N SER A 115 10.23 0.56 -12.82
CA SER A 115 8.89 0.90 -12.32
C SER A 115 8.50 0.04 -11.11
N GLN A 116 8.91 -1.24 -11.07
CA GLN A 116 8.70 -2.10 -9.90
C GLN A 116 9.51 -1.59 -8.69
N SER A 117 10.74 -1.14 -8.92
CA SER A 117 11.61 -0.58 -7.89
C SER A 117 11.03 0.72 -7.32
N PHE A 118 10.51 1.62 -8.17
CA PHE A 118 9.78 2.82 -7.73
C PHE A 118 8.57 2.45 -6.87
N PHE A 119 7.77 1.49 -7.30
CA PHE A 119 6.63 1.01 -6.51
C PHE A 119 7.06 0.50 -5.12
N MET A 120 8.13 -0.31 -5.05
CA MET A 120 8.66 -0.82 -3.78
C MET A 120 9.25 0.28 -2.88
N SER A 121 9.91 1.29 -3.46
CA SER A 121 10.41 2.44 -2.70
C SER A 121 9.28 3.23 -2.01
N GLY A 122 8.05 3.15 -2.55
CA GLY A 122 6.86 3.70 -1.94
C GLY A 122 6.55 3.16 -0.54
N MET A 123 7.07 1.97 -0.17
CA MET A 123 6.95 1.41 1.18
C MET A 123 7.58 2.30 2.26
N LEU A 124 8.54 3.17 1.89
CA LEU A 124 9.14 4.15 2.81
C LEU A 124 8.11 5.15 3.34
N SER A 125 6.98 5.34 2.66
CA SER A 125 5.88 6.17 3.16
C SER A 125 5.31 5.66 4.49
N THR A 126 5.44 4.36 4.78
CA THR A 126 4.93 3.75 6.00
C THR A 126 5.52 4.42 7.24
N LEU A 127 6.77 4.89 7.17
CA LEU A 127 7.40 5.65 8.25
C LEU A 127 6.62 6.95 8.52
N VAL A 128 6.30 7.69 7.46
CA VAL A 128 5.54 8.95 7.53
C VAL A 128 4.12 8.69 8.02
N PHE A 129 3.43 7.72 7.43
CA PHE A 129 2.04 7.41 7.80
C PHE A 129 1.92 6.79 9.20
N SER A 130 2.93 6.06 9.68
CA SER A 130 3.00 5.60 11.07
C SER A 130 3.03 6.79 12.04
N HIS A 131 3.85 7.81 11.77
CA HIS A 131 3.88 9.03 12.58
C HIS A 131 2.56 9.81 12.52
N ILE A 132 1.98 9.98 11.33
CA ILE A 132 0.66 10.63 11.17
C ILE A 132 -0.40 9.86 11.97
N SER A 133 -0.34 8.53 11.94
CA SER A 133 -1.25 7.63 12.64
C SER A 133 -1.14 7.75 14.16
N ASP A 134 0.06 7.92 14.70
CA ASP A 134 0.27 8.14 16.13
C ASP A 134 -0.24 9.52 16.59
N TRP A 135 -0.12 10.57 15.77
CA TRP A 135 -0.53 11.93 16.15
C TRP A 135 -2.01 12.22 15.93
N TYR A 136 -2.55 11.79 14.79
CA TYR A 136 -3.91 12.16 14.34
C TYR A 136 -4.92 11.03 14.48
N GLY A 137 -4.47 9.81 14.80
CA GLY A 137 -5.31 8.63 14.97
C GLY A 137 -5.21 7.66 13.79
N ARG A 138 -5.57 6.40 14.07
CA ARG A 138 -5.45 5.30 13.11
C ARG A 138 -6.42 5.49 11.95
N CYS A 139 -7.68 5.86 12.25
CA CYS A 139 -8.70 6.06 11.24
C CYS A 139 -8.40 7.28 10.35
N THR A 140 -7.88 8.37 10.92
CA THR A 140 -7.52 9.58 10.16
C THR A 140 -6.38 9.29 9.18
N ALA A 141 -5.29 8.67 9.65
CA ALA A 141 -4.16 8.31 8.80
C ALA A 141 -4.56 7.33 7.69
N LEU A 142 -5.42 6.36 8.01
CA LEU A 142 -5.97 5.41 7.04
C LEU A 142 -6.78 6.10 5.94
N ARG A 143 -7.63 7.06 6.29
CA ARG A 143 -8.41 7.82 5.29
C ARG A 143 -7.51 8.64 4.37
N ILE A 144 -6.52 9.33 4.93
CA ILE A 144 -5.57 10.14 4.14
C ILE A 144 -4.79 9.23 3.17
N SER A 145 -4.31 8.08 3.66
CA SER A 145 -3.55 7.15 2.82
C SER A 145 -4.40 6.51 1.72
N LEU A 146 -5.65 6.15 2.00
CA LEU A 146 -6.59 5.65 0.99
C LEU A 146 -6.94 6.70 -0.07
N VAL A 147 -7.17 7.95 0.33
CA VAL A 147 -7.40 9.06 -0.62
C VAL A 147 -6.17 9.25 -1.52
N LEU A 148 -4.97 9.22 -0.94
CA LEU A 148 -3.73 9.31 -1.71
C LEU A 148 -3.59 8.15 -2.71
N SER A 149 -3.85 6.91 -2.27
CA SER A 149 -3.90 5.71 -3.13
C SER A 149 -4.86 5.89 -4.29
N LEU A 150 -6.09 6.31 -4.02
CA LEU A 150 -7.11 6.47 -5.05
C LEU A 150 -6.72 7.51 -6.09
N VAL A 151 -6.33 8.71 -5.63
CA VAL A 151 -5.96 9.81 -6.53
C VAL A 151 -4.76 9.41 -7.39
N THR A 152 -3.74 8.83 -6.79
CA THR A 152 -2.52 8.44 -7.51
C THR A 152 -2.73 7.21 -8.40
N GLY A 153 -3.57 6.26 -7.99
CA GLY A 153 -3.94 5.08 -8.75
C GLY A 153 -4.72 5.41 -10.03
N PHE A 154 -5.72 6.29 -9.94
CA PHE A 154 -6.44 6.79 -11.12
C PHE A 154 -5.56 7.70 -11.99
N ALA A 155 -4.76 8.59 -11.39
CA ALA A 155 -3.84 9.43 -12.14
C ALA A 155 -2.77 8.62 -12.87
N ALA A 156 -2.32 7.48 -12.31
CA ALA A 156 -1.35 6.61 -12.98
C ALA A 156 -1.94 6.03 -14.28
N ALA A 157 -3.23 5.74 -14.34
CA ALA A 157 -3.87 5.23 -15.56
C ALA A 157 -3.92 6.26 -16.70
N SER A 158 -3.95 7.56 -16.38
CA SER A 158 -3.94 8.66 -17.36
C SER A 158 -2.55 9.20 -17.66
N ALA A 159 -1.49 8.64 -17.06
CA ALA A 159 -0.13 9.09 -17.28
C ALA A 159 0.31 8.87 -18.73
N SER A 160 0.78 9.94 -19.38
CA SER A 160 1.36 9.90 -20.73
C SER A 160 2.87 9.62 -20.71
N ASN A 161 3.55 9.99 -19.62
CA ASN A 161 4.99 9.81 -19.44
C ASN A 161 5.27 8.64 -18.48
N PHE A 162 6.19 7.76 -18.87
CA PHE A 162 6.69 6.64 -18.06
C PHE A 162 7.10 7.08 -16.65
N TRP A 163 7.89 8.14 -16.52
CA TRP A 163 8.37 8.59 -15.20
C TRP A 163 7.26 9.12 -14.32
N ALA A 164 6.28 9.82 -14.91
CA ALA A 164 5.10 10.27 -14.19
C ALA A 164 4.29 9.07 -13.67
N PHE A 165 4.11 8.03 -14.50
CA PHE A 165 3.50 6.78 -14.08
C PHE A 165 4.25 6.11 -12.93
N SER A 166 5.57 5.97 -13.01
CA SER A 166 6.37 5.33 -11.94
C SER A 166 6.30 6.10 -10.62
N VAL A 167 6.35 7.44 -10.65
CA VAL A 167 6.22 8.27 -9.44
C VAL A 167 4.81 8.18 -8.85
N LEU A 168 3.77 8.20 -9.70
CA LEU A 168 2.39 8.00 -9.24
C LEU A 168 2.20 6.61 -8.63
N ARG A 169 2.82 5.57 -9.19
CA ARG A 169 2.81 4.22 -8.60
C ARG A 169 3.55 4.14 -7.27
N MET A 170 4.68 4.84 -7.14
CA MET A 170 5.38 4.98 -5.86
C MET A 170 4.45 5.60 -4.80
N ALA A 171 3.75 6.68 -5.14
CA ALA A 171 2.79 7.32 -4.25
C ALA A 171 1.53 6.46 -4.00
N ASN A 172 1.11 5.63 -4.96
CA ASN A 172 -0.01 4.71 -4.80
C ASN A 172 0.28 3.59 -3.79
N ASN A 173 1.54 3.17 -3.68
CA ASN A 173 1.97 2.25 -2.64
C ASN A 173 2.12 2.92 -1.26
N ALA A 174 1.76 4.20 -1.13
CA ALA A 174 1.95 4.92 0.11
C ALA A 174 0.98 4.52 1.22
N VAL A 175 0.06 3.59 0.96
CA VAL A 175 -0.92 3.08 1.94
C VAL A 175 -0.23 2.28 3.02
N GLY A 176 -0.09 2.91 4.19
CA GLY A 176 0.42 2.25 5.39
C GLY A 176 -0.46 1.10 5.87
N VAL A 177 0.08 0.31 6.80
CA VAL A 177 -0.54 -0.89 7.42
C VAL A 177 -1.74 -0.57 8.34
N GLY A 178 -2.49 0.50 8.04
CA GLY A 178 -3.43 1.15 8.95
C GLY A 178 -4.60 0.27 9.38
N PHE A 179 -5.16 -0.57 8.49
CA PHE A 179 -6.20 -1.54 8.85
C PHE A 179 -5.70 -2.57 9.87
N PHE A 180 -4.50 -3.11 9.65
CA PHE A 180 -3.87 -4.07 10.55
C PHE A 180 -3.59 -3.43 11.91
N THR A 181 -2.99 -2.23 11.93
CA THR A 181 -2.72 -1.51 13.18
C THR A 181 -4.02 -1.23 13.96
N LEU A 182 -5.06 -0.75 13.28
CA LEU A 182 -6.37 -0.52 13.91
C LEU A 182 -6.95 -1.81 14.48
N ALA A 183 -6.87 -2.92 13.74
CA ALA A 183 -7.39 -4.21 14.18
C ALA A 183 -6.61 -4.80 15.38
N VAL A 184 -5.28 -4.71 15.37
CA VAL A 184 -4.42 -5.15 16.49
C VAL A 184 -4.65 -4.30 17.75
N GLU A 185 -4.95 -3.01 17.60
CA GLU A 185 -5.26 -2.16 18.75
C GLU A 185 -6.70 -2.32 19.25
N SER A 186 -7.60 -2.80 18.40
CA SER A 186 -9.01 -3.04 18.73
C SER A 186 -9.29 -4.43 19.29
N ILE A 187 -8.31 -5.33 19.26
CA ILE A 187 -8.43 -6.71 19.76
C ILE A 187 -7.39 -6.96 20.86
N GLY A 188 -7.77 -7.79 21.82
CA GLY A 188 -6.90 -8.15 22.93
C GLY A 188 -5.65 -8.93 22.48
N THR A 189 -4.59 -8.85 23.27
CA THR A 189 -3.29 -9.44 22.94
C THR A 189 -3.35 -10.94 22.66
N SER A 190 -4.25 -11.68 23.33
CA SER A 190 -4.36 -13.14 23.20
C SER A 190 -4.88 -13.59 21.83
N LYS A 191 -5.56 -12.72 21.08
CA LYS A 191 -6.20 -13.02 19.80
C LYS A 191 -5.54 -12.33 18.60
N ARG A 192 -4.35 -11.76 18.76
CA ARG A 192 -3.62 -11.09 17.67
C ARG A 192 -3.34 -12.01 16.46
N ALA A 193 -3.18 -13.31 16.69
CA ALA A 193 -3.06 -14.27 15.59
C ALA A 193 -4.27 -14.26 14.64
N MET A 194 -5.49 -14.04 15.16
CA MET A 194 -6.69 -13.92 14.32
C MET A 194 -6.65 -12.67 13.44
N VAL A 195 -6.07 -11.57 13.94
CA VAL A 195 -5.89 -10.34 13.15
C VAL A 195 -4.95 -10.60 11.99
N SER A 196 -3.79 -11.21 12.24
CA SER A 196 -2.86 -11.59 11.17
C SER A 196 -3.52 -12.52 10.15
N LEU A 197 -4.17 -13.60 10.61
CA LEU A 197 -4.86 -14.54 9.72
C LEU A 197 -5.95 -13.86 8.88
N SER A 198 -6.72 -12.93 9.44
CA SER A 198 -7.74 -12.19 8.67
C SER A 198 -7.14 -11.33 7.56
N SER A 199 -6.00 -10.67 7.81
CA SER A 199 -5.30 -9.87 6.80
C SER A 199 -4.77 -10.74 5.66
N GLU A 200 -4.12 -11.87 6.02
CA GLU A 200 -3.57 -12.81 5.04
C GLU A 200 -4.68 -13.46 4.20
N PHE A 201 -5.82 -13.78 4.80
CA PHE A 201 -6.96 -14.31 4.06
C PHE A 201 -7.45 -13.35 2.97
N GLY A 202 -7.52 -12.05 3.31
CA GLY A 202 -7.79 -10.99 2.35
C GLY A 202 -6.80 -10.95 1.20
N TRP A 203 -5.51 -11.01 1.53
CA TRP A 203 -4.42 -11.07 0.56
C TRP A 203 -4.57 -12.25 -0.40
N PHE A 204 -4.77 -13.46 0.11
CA PHE A 204 -4.87 -14.66 -0.74
C PHE A 204 -6.07 -14.59 -1.69
N ILE A 205 -7.22 -14.11 -1.21
CA ILE A 205 -8.38 -13.89 -2.07
C ILE A 205 -8.04 -12.89 -3.17
N GLY A 206 -7.40 -11.76 -2.83
CA GLY A 206 -6.97 -10.78 -3.81
C GLY A 206 -6.05 -11.40 -4.87
N LEU A 207 -5.08 -12.20 -4.45
CA LEU A 207 -4.12 -12.87 -5.33
C LEU A 207 -4.78 -13.88 -6.28
N ILE A 208 -5.81 -14.62 -5.83
CA ILE A 208 -6.54 -15.59 -6.67
C ILE A 208 -7.48 -14.89 -7.65
N VAL A 209 -8.15 -13.81 -7.22
CA VAL A 209 -9.12 -13.09 -8.05
C VAL A 209 -8.43 -12.26 -9.14
N TYR A 210 -7.24 -11.73 -8.88
CA TYR A 210 -6.60 -10.78 -9.80
C TYR A 210 -6.29 -11.37 -11.20
N PRO A 211 -5.70 -12.58 -11.34
CA PRO A 211 -5.49 -13.20 -12.65
C PRO A 211 -6.80 -13.44 -13.42
N VAL A 212 -7.90 -13.73 -12.71
CA VAL A 212 -9.23 -13.86 -13.32
C VAL A 212 -9.68 -12.53 -13.91
N VAL A 213 -9.47 -11.42 -13.20
CA VAL A 213 -9.77 -10.06 -13.72
C VAL A 213 -8.92 -9.75 -14.94
N VAL A 214 -7.61 -10.02 -14.88
CA VAL A 214 -6.68 -9.83 -16.02
C VAL A 214 -7.07 -10.68 -17.22
N TYR A 215 -7.62 -11.88 -17.00
CA TYR A 215 -8.09 -12.71 -18.10
C TYR A 215 -9.20 -12.01 -18.91
N TYR A 216 -10.05 -11.20 -18.29
CA TYR A 216 -11.10 -10.45 -19.00
C TYR A 216 -10.66 -9.05 -19.43
N ILE A 217 -9.65 -8.45 -18.78
CA ILE A 217 -9.20 -7.08 -19.04
C ILE A 217 -7.79 -7.09 -19.60
N ARG A 218 -7.68 -6.77 -20.89
CA ARG A 218 -6.44 -6.86 -21.67
C ARG A 218 -5.81 -5.52 -22.05
N ASP A 219 -6.35 -4.44 -21.50
CA ASP A 219 -5.78 -3.10 -21.57
C ASP A 219 -5.19 -2.73 -20.20
N TRP A 220 -3.90 -2.42 -20.18
CA TRP A 220 -3.17 -2.13 -18.95
C TRP A 220 -3.66 -0.88 -18.22
N ARG A 221 -4.18 0.13 -18.93
CA ARG A 221 -4.72 1.37 -18.34
C ARG A 221 -6.06 1.09 -17.68
N VAL A 222 -6.92 0.30 -18.35
CA VAL A 222 -8.19 -0.16 -17.74
C VAL A 222 -7.91 -1.04 -16.53
N LEU A 223 -6.89 -1.90 -16.59
CA LEU A 223 -6.48 -2.74 -15.46
C LEU A 223 -6.00 -1.89 -14.27
N GLN A 224 -5.28 -0.79 -14.51
CA GLN A 224 -4.87 0.16 -13.47
C GLN A 224 -6.09 0.84 -12.81
N ILE A 225 -7.09 1.25 -13.59
CA ILE A 225 -8.35 1.83 -13.09
C ILE A 225 -9.11 0.80 -12.24
N VAL A 226 -9.31 -0.41 -12.75
CA VAL A 226 -10.00 -1.48 -12.04
C VAL A 226 -9.28 -1.87 -10.76
N SER A 227 -7.95 -1.75 -10.74
CA SER A 227 -7.15 -1.98 -9.53
C SER A 227 -7.36 -0.93 -8.43
N ALA A 228 -7.77 0.28 -8.78
CA ALA A 228 -8.08 1.34 -7.82
C ALA A 228 -9.53 1.28 -7.30
N VAL A 229 -10.45 0.61 -8.00
CA VAL A 229 -11.88 0.55 -7.62
C VAL A 229 -12.12 -0.02 -6.21
N PRO A 230 -11.47 -1.13 -5.77
CA PRO A 230 -11.68 -1.64 -4.42
C PRO A 230 -11.31 -0.64 -3.31
N ASP A 231 -10.33 0.23 -3.56
CA ASP A 231 -9.93 1.26 -2.59
C ASP A 231 -11.05 2.28 -2.33
N VAL A 232 -11.98 2.48 -3.28
CA VAL A 232 -13.17 3.34 -3.11
C VAL A 232 -14.09 2.74 -2.05
N PHE A 233 -14.37 1.45 -2.16
CA PHE A 233 -15.18 0.74 -1.18
C PHE A 233 -14.52 0.72 0.20
N LEU A 234 -13.19 0.54 0.25
CA LEU A 234 -12.44 0.65 1.49
C LEU A 234 -12.56 2.04 2.11
N LEU A 235 -12.39 3.11 1.32
CA LEU A 235 -12.53 4.47 1.82
C LEU A 235 -13.92 4.72 2.41
N LEU A 236 -14.99 4.32 1.71
CA LEU A 236 -16.36 4.42 2.21
C LEU A 236 -16.57 3.61 3.49
N SER A 237 -15.97 2.42 3.57
CA SER A 237 -16.06 1.57 4.77
C SER A 237 -15.44 2.22 6.01
N THR A 238 -14.44 3.08 5.85
CA THR A 238 -13.80 3.79 6.97
C THR A 238 -14.71 4.78 7.69
N LEU A 239 -15.86 5.15 7.09
CA LEU A 239 -16.84 6.02 7.74
C LEU A 239 -17.54 5.34 8.92
N PHE A 240 -17.57 4.00 8.91
CA PHE A 240 -18.20 3.19 9.95
C PHE A 240 -17.20 2.67 11.00
N LEU A 241 -15.91 2.95 10.83
CA LEU A 241 -14.86 2.55 11.76
C LEU A 241 -14.81 3.48 12.98
N ASP A 242 -14.87 2.88 14.15
CA ASP A 242 -14.51 3.54 15.40
C ASP A 242 -12.98 3.69 15.47
N GLU A 243 -12.51 4.74 16.13
CA GLU A 243 -11.08 4.96 16.38
C GLU A 243 -10.52 3.93 17.37
N SER A 244 -9.22 3.70 17.36
CA SER A 244 -8.56 2.77 18.28
C SER A 244 -8.82 3.13 19.76
N PRO A 245 -9.34 2.18 20.58
CA PRO A 245 -9.53 2.39 22.01
C PRO A 245 -8.20 2.73 22.72
N LYS A 246 -7.12 2.06 22.33
CA LYS A 246 -5.78 2.24 22.92
C LYS A 246 -5.22 3.61 22.58
N TRP A 247 -5.39 4.07 21.34
CA TRP A 247 -4.98 5.40 20.91
C TRP A 247 -5.76 6.52 21.61
N LEU A 248 -7.08 6.36 21.80
CA LEU A 248 -7.88 7.35 22.52
C LEU A 248 -7.40 7.53 23.96
N VAL A 249 -7.04 6.43 24.63
CA VAL A 249 -6.49 6.46 25.98
C VAL A 249 -5.10 7.11 25.98
N SER A 250 -4.20 6.71 25.09
CA SER A 250 -2.82 7.25 25.05
C SER A 250 -2.79 8.75 24.74
N MET A 251 -3.74 9.25 23.95
CA MET A 251 -3.90 10.67 23.65
C MET A 251 -4.69 11.46 24.70
N GLY A 252 -5.03 10.84 25.84
CA GLY A 252 -5.76 11.48 26.93
C GLY A 252 -7.23 11.82 26.61
N ARG A 253 -7.80 11.25 25.53
CA ARG A 253 -9.19 11.47 25.10
C ARG A 253 -10.14 10.54 25.84
N PHE A 254 -10.13 10.62 27.18
CA PHE A 254 -10.80 9.67 28.07
C PHE A 254 -12.32 9.62 27.89
N ASP A 255 -12.98 10.75 27.58
CA ASP A 255 -14.43 10.77 27.37
C ASP A 255 -14.83 9.96 26.13
N LYS A 256 -14.10 10.14 25.02
CA LYS A 256 -14.30 9.36 23.79
C LYS A 256 -13.98 7.89 24.01
N ALA A 257 -12.90 7.59 24.75
CA ALA A 257 -12.54 6.22 25.11
C ALA A 257 -13.66 5.56 25.94
N LYS A 258 -14.23 6.28 26.91
CA LYS A 258 -15.35 5.79 27.73
C LYS A 258 -16.58 5.47 26.88
N THR A 259 -16.99 6.38 26.00
CA THR A 259 -18.13 6.15 25.08
C THR A 259 -17.90 4.94 24.18
N LEU A 260 -16.69 4.80 23.63
CA LEU A 260 -16.35 3.66 22.77
C LEU A 260 -16.35 2.34 23.55
N LEU A 261 -15.72 2.30 24.73
CA LEU A 261 -15.72 1.10 25.58
C LEU A 261 -17.14 0.73 26.03
N SER A 262 -18.01 1.70 26.31
CA SER A 262 -19.43 1.44 26.58
C SER A 262 -20.15 0.81 25.40
N LYS A 263 -19.88 1.30 24.17
CA LYS A 263 -20.42 0.70 22.94
C LYS A 263 -19.93 -0.75 22.77
N ILE A 264 -18.66 -1.04 23.05
CA ILE A 264 -18.09 -2.40 22.98
C ILE A 264 -18.76 -3.31 24.01
N VAL A 265 -18.84 -2.89 25.27
CA VAL A 265 -19.46 -3.66 26.37
C VAL A 265 -20.92 -3.97 26.06
N GLN A 266 -21.70 -2.98 25.58
CA GLN A 266 -23.10 -3.17 25.21
C GLN A 266 -23.28 -4.15 24.05
N ARG A 267 -22.50 -3.98 22.97
CA ARG A 267 -22.63 -4.81 21.76
C ARG A 267 -22.09 -6.24 21.96
N ASN A 268 -21.09 -6.41 22.81
CA ASN A 268 -20.58 -7.73 23.19
C ASN A 268 -21.33 -8.36 24.37
N LYS A 269 -22.32 -7.67 24.96
CA LYS A 269 -23.12 -8.13 26.11
C LYS A 269 -22.26 -8.53 27.31
N LEU A 270 -21.16 -7.81 27.54
CA LEU A 270 -20.26 -8.09 28.67
C LEU A 270 -20.93 -7.67 29.99
N ARG A 271 -20.81 -8.49 31.02
CA ARG A 271 -21.35 -8.22 32.37
C ARG A 271 -20.22 -7.90 33.33
N ASN A 272 -20.53 -7.16 34.40
CA ASN A 272 -19.61 -6.84 35.50
C ASN A 272 -18.34 -6.05 35.10
N VAL A 273 -18.43 -5.20 34.07
CA VAL A 273 -17.32 -4.37 33.61
C VAL A 273 -17.49 -2.93 34.12
N ASP A 274 -16.63 -2.51 35.04
CA ASP A 274 -16.57 -1.10 35.47
C ASP A 274 -15.67 -0.28 34.53
N ILE A 275 -16.30 0.31 33.52
CA ILE A 275 -15.63 1.16 32.53
C ILE A 275 -15.05 2.42 33.19
N ALA A 276 -15.71 2.97 34.21
CA ALA A 276 -15.25 4.18 34.88
C ALA A 276 -13.97 3.92 35.66
N ALA A 277 -13.88 2.78 36.38
CA ALA A 277 -12.66 2.35 37.05
C ALA A 277 -11.50 2.12 36.06
N ILE A 278 -11.76 1.48 34.92
CA ILE A 278 -10.73 1.24 33.89
C ILE A 278 -10.18 2.54 33.32
N VAL A 279 -11.05 3.48 32.98
CA VAL A 279 -10.64 4.80 32.44
C VAL A 279 -9.91 5.62 33.50
N LYS A 280 -10.36 5.57 34.77
CA LYS A 280 -9.70 6.24 35.90
C LYS A 280 -8.29 5.69 36.12
N ALA A 281 -8.13 4.36 36.17
CA ALA A 281 -6.83 3.72 36.32
C ALA A 281 -5.88 4.07 35.15
N ALA A 282 -6.39 4.13 33.92
CA ALA A 282 -5.60 4.56 32.77
C ALA A 282 -5.17 6.04 32.87
N ARG A 283 -6.06 6.92 33.34
CA ARG A 283 -5.78 8.35 33.55
C ARG A 283 -4.71 8.56 34.63
N GLU A 284 -4.79 7.84 35.74
CA GLU A 284 -3.79 7.89 36.82
C GLU A 284 -2.41 7.42 36.33
N LYS A 285 -2.35 6.32 35.58
CA LYS A 285 -1.11 5.84 34.95
C LYS A 285 -0.48 6.88 34.02
N ILE A 286 -1.28 7.51 33.16
CA ILE A 286 -0.78 8.55 32.24
C ILE A 286 -0.31 9.78 32.99
N ALA A 287 -1.01 10.20 34.05
CA ALA A 287 -0.58 11.30 34.89
C ALA A 287 0.76 10.99 35.58
N ALA A 288 0.93 9.78 36.11
CA ALA A 288 2.19 9.34 36.70
C ALA A 288 3.35 9.33 35.68
N VAL A 289 3.12 8.84 34.46
CA VAL A 289 4.12 8.87 33.38
C VAL A 289 4.44 10.30 32.97
N GLY A 290 3.44 11.18 32.85
CA GLY A 290 3.64 12.59 32.53
C GLY A 290 4.51 13.29 33.58
N VAL A 291 4.26 13.01 34.87
CA VAL A 291 5.10 13.50 35.98
C VAL A 291 6.53 12.98 35.86
N VAL A 292 6.72 11.69 35.57
CA VAL A 292 8.06 11.10 35.37
C VAL A 292 8.79 11.73 34.16
N VAL A 293 8.07 11.99 33.06
CA VAL A 293 8.64 12.63 31.86
C VAL A 293 9.00 14.09 32.14
N VAL A 294 8.17 14.84 32.87
CA VAL A 294 8.46 16.23 33.25
C VAL A 294 9.66 16.28 34.19
N ILE A 295 9.72 15.40 35.20
CA ILE A 295 10.86 15.30 36.11
C ILE A 295 12.12 14.90 35.34
N GLY A 296 12.02 13.91 34.44
CA GLY A 296 13.12 13.48 33.58
C GLY A 296 13.61 14.60 32.65
N ARG A 297 12.71 15.41 32.08
CA ARG A 297 13.06 16.61 31.31
C ARG A 297 13.72 17.68 32.17
N MET A 298 13.19 17.95 33.36
CA MET A 298 13.80 18.91 34.29
C MET A 298 15.22 18.50 34.69
N LEU A 299 15.48 17.20 34.88
CA LEU A 299 16.82 16.67 35.15
C LEU A 299 17.74 16.79 33.93
N VAL A 300 17.24 16.50 32.71
CA VAL A 300 18.02 16.61 31.46
C VAL A 300 18.28 18.07 31.06
N ASP A 301 17.32 18.97 31.25
CA ASP A 301 17.46 20.41 30.96
C ASP A 301 18.36 21.11 32.00
N ALA A 302 18.45 20.58 33.22
CA ALA A 302 19.46 20.99 34.19
C ALA A 302 20.89 20.56 33.77
N GLU A 303 21.01 19.53 32.95
CA GLU A 303 22.29 18.95 32.52
C GLU A 303 22.76 19.46 31.14
N ASN A 304 21.84 19.83 30.23
CA ASN A 304 22.15 20.23 28.85
C ASN A 304 21.68 21.64 28.49
N LYS A 305 22.57 22.62 28.71
CA LYS A 305 22.53 23.91 28.02
C LYS A 305 23.31 23.75 26.70
N ILE A 306 22.64 23.64 25.54
CA ILE A 306 23.04 24.10 24.17
C ILE A 306 22.33 23.31 23.02
N ARG A 307 21.72 24.08 22.09
CA ARG A 307 21.32 23.84 20.67
C ARG A 307 20.41 22.65 20.29
N GLY A 308 19.22 22.97 19.77
CA GLY A 308 18.37 22.04 19.02
C GLY A 308 18.88 21.78 17.59
N SER A 309 18.80 20.53 17.15
CA SER A 309 19.25 19.99 15.85
C SER A 309 18.12 19.16 15.22
N VAL A 310 18.25 18.78 13.93
CA VAL A 310 17.28 17.97 13.15
C VAL A 310 16.89 16.66 13.86
N PHE A 311 17.71 16.15 14.76
CA PHE A 311 17.38 15.01 15.64
C PHE A 311 16.23 15.27 16.61
N ASP A 312 15.82 16.52 16.81
CA ASP A 312 14.63 16.87 17.58
C ASP A 312 13.33 16.37 16.91
N LEU A 313 13.37 16.03 15.61
CA LEU A 313 12.30 15.33 14.89
C LEU A 313 12.02 13.93 15.48
N PHE A 314 13.03 13.30 16.12
CA PHE A 314 12.92 12.00 16.78
C PHE A 314 12.53 12.10 18.28
N ARG A 315 12.26 13.30 18.82
CA ARG A 315 11.74 13.50 20.19
C ARG A 315 10.37 12.84 20.44
N GLY A 316 9.70 12.35 19.40
CA GLY A 316 8.49 11.51 19.48
C GLY A 316 8.67 10.20 20.26
N PHE A 317 9.90 9.81 20.61
CA PHE A 317 10.19 8.68 21.52
C PHE A 317 9.46 8.77 22.87
N ILE A 318 9.03 9.97 23.29
CA ILE A 318 8.21 10.15 24.50
C ILE A 318 6.84 9.47 24.31
N LEU A 319 6.14 9.68 23.18
CA LEU A 319 4.88 8.98 22.89
C LEU A 319 5.08 7.48 22.69
N ALA A 320 6.19 7.06 22.09
CA ALA A 320 6.53 5.64 21.94
C ALA A 320 6.76 4.98 23.30
N ARG A 321 7.46 5.63 24.24
CA ARG A 321 7.64 5.16 25.62
C ARG A 321 6.32 5.12 26.40
N THR A 322 5.45 6.11 26.25
CA THR A 322 4.13 6.10 26.89
C THR A 322 3.26 4.97 26.33
N THR A 323 3.31 4.74 25.01
CA THR A 323 2.59 3.63 24.35
C THR A 323 3.15 2.27 24.76
N LEU A 324 4.48 2.10 24.86
CA LEU A 324 5.14 0.89 25.35
C LEU A 324 4.79 0.60 26.82
N ALA A 325 4.82 1.62 27.69
CA ALA A 325 4.46 1.48 29.10
C ALA A 325 2.98 1.14 29.31
N CYS A 326 2.10 1.57 28.40
CA CYS A 326 0.67 1.22 28.42
C CYS A 326 0.35 -0.13 27.77
N THR A 327 1.21 -0.68 26.91
CA THR A 327 0.97 -1.94 26.17
C THR A 327 1.70 -3.15 26.78
N LEU A 328 2.74 -2.95 27.59
CA LEU A 328 3.49 -4.02 28.26
C LEU A 328 2.94 -4.41 29.65
N ASN A 329 1.71 -4.03 30.01
CA ASN A 329 1.07 -4.41 31.28
C ASN A 329 -0.43 -4.66 31.13
#